data_AF-A0A7K2QLY2-F1
#
_entry.id   AF-A0A7K2QLY2-F1
#
_cell.length_a   1.000
_cell.length_b   1.000
_cell.length_c   1.000
_cell.angle_alpha   90.00
_cell.angle_beta   90.00
_cell.angle_gamma   90.00
#
_symmetry.space_group_name_H-M   'P 1'
#
loop_
_entity.id
_entity.type
_entity.pdbx_description
1 polymer ?
#
loop_
_entity_poly.entity_id
_entity_poly.type
_entity_poly.pdbx_seq_one_letter_code
_entity_poly.pdbx_strand_id
1 'polypeptide(L)'
;MDTGSTQTPGTVGEQQLRQLLAGLTSVRDGDFGTRLPDDADGLLGEIATVFNGMVDQLSLFTSEVTRVAREVGTEGTLGGQAEVPGVSGTWADLTDSVNAMAGNLTTQVRDIAQVATAVARGDLSQKIDVAARGEILELKDTVNTMVDQLSSFA
;
A
#
# COMPACT_ATOMS: atom_id res chain seq x y z
N MET A 1 -26.62 -2.51 -54.69
CA MET A 1 -25.78 -3.61 -54.17
C MET A 1 -25.52 -3.28 -52.73
N ASP A 2 -26.32 -3.89 -51.88
CA ASP A 2 -26.33 -3.73 -50.43
C ASP A 2 -25.77 -5.02 -49.84
N THR A 3 -24.72 -4.92 -49.03
CA THR A 3 -24.12 -6.05 -48.31
C THR A 3 -24.20 -5.75 -46.82
N GLY A 4 -25.41 -5.82 -46.28
CA GLY A 4 -25.65 -5.90 -44.84
C GLY A 4 -25.20 -7.26 -44.31
N SER A 5 -24.04 -7.28 -43.66
CA SER A 5 -23.54 -8.43 -42.93
C SER A 5 -24.41 -8.69 -41.69
N THR A 6 -25.29 -9.69 -41.76
CA THR A 6 -26.03 -10.21 -40.59
C THR A 6 -25.07 -10.91 -39.64
N GLN A 7 -24.72 -10.24 -38.54
CA GLN A 7 -23.95 -10.81 -37.44
C GLN A 7 -24.86 -11.77 -36.63
N THR A 8 -24.46 -13.04 -36.50
CA THR A 8 -25.26 -14.07 -35.84
C THR A 8 -25.37 -13.78 -34.33
N PRO A 9 -26.58 -13.68 -33.74
CA PRO A 9 -26.78 -13.23 -32.35
C PRO A 9 -26.11 -14.08 -31.26
N GLY A 10 -25.75 -15.35 -31.53
CA GLY A 10 -25.18 -16.26 -30.54
C GLY A 10 -23.68 -16.12 -30.29
N THR A 11 -22.90 -15.70 -31.29
CA THR A 11 -21.43 -15.64 -31.22
C THR A 11 -20.93 -14.40 -30.48
N VAL A 12 -21.66 -13.29 -30.57
CA VAL A 12 -21.31 -12.02 -29.92
C VAL A 12 -21.35 -12.17 -28.39
N GLY A 13 -22.40 -12.81 -27.85
CA GLY A 13 -22.51 -13.03 -26.40
C GLY A 13 -21.42 -13.93 -25.82
N GLU A 14 -21.00 -14.97 -26.54
CA GLU A 14 -19.91 -15.85 -26.08
C GLU A 14 -18.56 -15.11 -26.09
N GLN A 15 -18.28 -14.31 -27.11
CA GLN A 15 -17.04 -13.50 -27.17
C GLN A 15 -16.98 -12.50 -26.03
N GLN A 16 -18.09 -11.84 -25.73
CA GLN A 16 -18.22 -10.90 -24.61
C GLN A 16 -17.96 -11.57 -23.25
N LEU A 17 -18.52 -12.76 -23.01
CA LEU A 17 -18.27 -13.52 -21.79
C LEU A 17 -16.82 -14.01 -21.68
N ARG A 18 -16.21 -14.40 -22.81
CA ARG A 18 -14.78 -14.76 -22.85
C ARG A 18 -13.88 -13.58 -22.53
N GLN A 19 -14.22 -12.37 -22.99
CA GLN A 19 -13.49 -11.14 -22.65
C GLN A 19 -13.60 -10.83 -21.16
N LEU A 20 -14.80 -10.90 -20.58
CA LEU A 20 -14.99 -10.70 -19.14
C LEU A 20 -14.18 -11.72 -18.32
N LEU A 21 -14.21 -13.00 -18.72
CA LEU A 21 -13.42 -14.04 -18.06
C LEU A 21 -11.92 -13.78 -18.14
N ALA A 22 -11.43 -13.32 -19.30
CA ALA A 22 -10.03 -12.95 -19.47
C ALA A 22 -9.65 -11.78 -18.55
N GLY A 23 -10.47 -10.72 -18.49
CA GLY A 23 -10.25 -9.59 -17.59
C GLY A 23 -10.20 -10.01 -16.12
N LEU A 24 -11.19 -10.80 -15.67
CA LEU A 24 -11.21 -11.34 -14.31
C LEU A 24 -9.99 -12.23 -14.01
N THR A 25 -9.53 -12.99 -15.01
CA THR A 25 -8.33 -13.84 -14.89
C THR A 25 -7.07 -12.98 -14.74
N SER A 26 -6.90 -11.93 -15.54
CA SER A 26 -5.78 -10.99 -15.42
C SER A 26 -5.71 -10.36 -14.03
N VAL A 27 -6.85 -9.85 -13.52
CA VAL A 27 -6.92 -9.21 -12.21
C VAL A 27 -6.61 -10.21 -11.09
N ARG A 28 -7.14 -11.44 -11.18
CA ARG A 28 -6.81 -12.52 -10.23
C ARG A 28 -5.30 -12.81 -10.20
N ASP A 29 -4.65 -12.75 -11.36
CA ASP A 29 -3.23 -13.04 -11.51
C ASP A 29 -2.35 -11.79 -11.24
N GLY A 30 -2.96 -10.67 -10.81
CA GLY A 30 -2.27 -9.44 -10.40
C GLY A 30 -1.97 -8.45 -11.53
N ASP A 31 -2.46 -8.68 -12.74
CA ASP A 31 -2.37 -7.73 -13.83
C ASP A 31 -3.53 -6.72 -13.79
N PHE A 32 -3.26 -5.59 -13.13
CA PHE A 32 -4.18 -4.45 -13.06
C PHE A 32 -4.00 -3.47 -14.24
N GLY A 33 -3.25 -3.84 -15.28
CA GLY A 33 -3.14 -3.09 -16.54
C GLY A 33 -4.22 -3.46 -17.56
N THR A 34 -4.82 -4.64 -17.42
CA THR A 34 -5.91 -5.11 -18.30
C THR A 34 -7.17 -4.26 -18.13
N ARG A 35 -7.86 -3.94 -19.23
CA ARG A 35 -9.16 -3.23 -19.25
C ARG A 35 -10.17 -3.97 -20.13
N LEU A 36 -11.43 -3.92 -19.75
CA LEU A 36 -12.54 -4.34 -20.62
C LEU A 36 -12.91 -3.20 -21.59
N PRO A 37 -13.46 -3.51 -22.77
CA PRO A 37 -13.85 -2.49 -23.75
C PRO A 37 -14.97 -1.57 -23.21
N ASP A 38 -14.80 -0.25 -23.36
CA ASP A 38 -15.78 0.76 -22.91
C ASP A 38 -16.89 1.02 -23.94
N ASP A 39 -16.79 0.44 -25.14
CA ASP A 39 -17.76 0.57 -26.24
C ASP A 39 -18.83 -0.52 -26.25
N ALA A 40 -18.86 -1.38 -25.23
CA ALA A 40 -19.88 -2.39 -25.07
C ALA A 40 -21.24 -1.75 -24.70
N ASP A 41 -22.29 -2.10 -25.43
CA ASP A 41 -23.65 -1.66 -25.12
C ASP A 41 -24.32 -2.53 -24.05
N GLY A 42 -25.31 -1.94 -23.35
CA GLY A 42 -26.16 -2.63 -22.38
C GLY A 42 -25.41 -3.09 -21.13
N LEU A 43 -25.85 -4.22 -20.55
CA LEU A 43 -25.31 -4.74 -19.29
C LEU A 43 -23.79 -4.97 -19.33
N LEU A 44 -23.24 -5.34 -20.48
CA LEU A 44 -21.80 -5.55 -20.58
C LEU A 44 -21.00 -4.25 -20.46
N GLY A 45 -21.52 -3.14 -21.01
CA GLY A 45 -20.92 -1.82 -20.82
C GLY A 45 -20.95 -1.38 -19.35
N GLU A 46 -22.06 -1.64 -18.66
CA GLU A 46 -22.17 -1.40 -17.22
C GLU A 46 -21.15 -2.24 -16.43
N ILE A 47 -21.03 -3.53 -16.75
CA ILE A 47 -20.03 -4.42 -16.14
C ILE A 47 -18.61 -3.93 -16.44
N ALA A 48 -18.31 -3.55 -17.68
CA ALA A 48 -16.99 -3.05 -18.08
C ALA A 48 -16.62 -1.79 -17.30
N THR A 49 -17.55 -0.85 -17.16
CA THR A 49 -17.36 0.38 -16.39
C THR A 49 -17.02 0.07 -14.93
N VAL A 50 -17.83 -0.79 -14.27
CA VAL A 50 -17.62 -1.15 -12.86
C VAL A 50 -16.32 -1.94 -12.69
N PHE A 51 -16.03 -2.87 -13.60
CA PHE A 51 -14.80 -3.64 -13.60
C PHE A 51 -13.57 -2.75 -13.75
N ASN A 52 -13.54 -1.88 -14.76
CA ASN A 52 -12.41 -0.98 -15.01
C ASN A 52 -12.19 -0.05 -13.81
N GLY A 53 -13.25 0.48 -13.19
CA GLY A 53 -13.14 1.28 -11.97
C GLY A 53 -12.56 0.49 -10.78
N MET A 54 -12.95 -0.79 -10.60
CA MET A 54 -12.33 -1.65 -9.58
C MET A 54 -10.84 -1.91 -9.86
N VAL A 55 -10.48 -2.11 -11.13
CA VAL A 55 -9.08 -2.32 -11.53
C VAL A 55 -8.24 -1.06 -11.30
N ASP A 56 -8.78 0.13 -11.57
CA ASP A 56 -8.10 1.40 -11.30
C ASP A 56 -7.83 1.57 -9.79
N GLN A 57 -8.83 1.27 -8.95
CA GLN A 57 -8.69 1.33 -7.49
C GLN A 57 -7.62 0.36 -6.97
N LEU A 58 -7.63 -0.88 -7.48
CA LEU A 58 -6.63 -1.91 -7.15
C LEU A 58 -5.22 -1.47 -7.56
N SER A 59 -5.07 -0.98 -8.80
CA SER A 59 -3.79 -0.51 -9.33
C SER A 59 -3.21 0.61 -8.48
N LEU A 60 -4.04 1.60 -8.14
CA LEU A 60 -3.64 2.73 -7.30
C LEU A 60 -3.21 2.26 -5.91
N PHE A 61 -4.03 1.45 -5.24
CA PHE A 61 -3.71 0.92 -3.91
C PHE A 61 -2.41 0.13 -3.92
N THR A 62 -2.23 -0.79 -4.88
CA THR A 62 -1.00 -1.59 -4.99
C THR A 62 0.22 -0.71 -5.22
N SER A 63 0.11 0.33 -6.05
CA SER A 63 1.22 1.26 -6.29
C SER A 63 1.62 2.01 -5.03
N GLU A 64 0.65 2.49 -4.25
CA GLU A 64 0.88 3.25 -3.01
C GLU A 64 1.48 2.38 -1.91
N VAL A 65 0.94 1.18 -1.69
CA VAL A 65 1.50 0.24 -0.71
C VAL A 65 2.92 -0.17 -1.08
N THR A 66 3.18 -0.42 -2.37
CA THR A 66 4.53 -0.77 -2.85
C THR A 66 5.51 0.39 -2.63
N ARG A 67 5.06 1.63 -2.88
CA ARG A 67 5.85 2.84 -2.65
C ARG A 67 6.20 3.01 -1.17
N VAL A 68 5.21 2.96 -0.27
CA VAL A 68 5.44 3.11 1.17
C VAL A 68 6.35 2.01 1.72
N ALA A 69 6.13 0.77 1.31
CA ALA A 69 6.98 -0.35 1.73
C ALA A 69 8.44 -0.16 1.28
N ARG A 70 8.66 0.35 0.07
CA ARG A 70 9.99 0.66 -0.45
C ARG A 70 10.62 1.83 0.31
N GLU A 71 9.91 2.95 0.47
CA GLU A 71 10.41 4.14 1.15
C GLU A 71 10.79 3.85 2.59
N VAL A 72 9.86 3.30 3.38
CA VAL A 72 10.07 3.08 4.82
C VAL A 72 10.95 1.86 5.07
N GLY A 73 10.75 0.77 4.32
CA GLY A 73 11.40 -0.51 4.58
C GLY A 73 12.75 -0.70 3.89
N THR A 74 12.94 -0.15 2.69
CA THR A 74 14.17 -0.36 1.90
C THR A 74 15.05 0.87 1.86
N GLU A 75 14.48 2.04 1.59
CA GLU A 75 15.23 3.29 1.45
C GLU A 75 15.49 3.97 2.80
N GLY A 76 14.77 3.56 3.86
CA GLY A 76 14.86 4.17 5.19
C GLY A 76 14.29 5.60 5.25
N THR A 77 13.52 5.99 4.24
CA THR A 77 12.83 7.27 4.18
C THR A 77 11.58 7.20 5.05
N LEU A 78 11.73 7.60 6.31
CA LEU A 78 10.67 7.56 7.30
C LEU A 78 9.65 8.69 7.07
N GLY A 79 8.38 8.42 7.35
CA GLY A 79 7.26 9.37 7.24
C GLY A 79 6.44 9.23 5.95
N GLY A 80 6.78 8.29 5.06
CA GLY A 80 5.94 7.94 3.91
C GLY A 80 4.60 7.36 4.37
N GLN A 81 3.52 7.85 3.77
CA GLN A 81 2.15 7.37 3.99
C GLN A 81 1.48 7.13 2.63
N ALA A 82 0.61 6.14 2.55
CA ALA A 82 -0.18 5.81 1.39
C ALA A 82 -1.36 6.77 1.31
N GLU A 83 -1.59 7.34 0.12
CA GLU A 83 -2.73 8.20 -0.17
C GLU A 83 -3.53 7.61 -1.32
N VAL A 84 -4.66 6.98 -0.98
CA VAL A 84 -5.52 6.30 -1.96
C VAL A 84 -6.87 7.03 -2.02
N PRO A 85 -7.08 7.98 -2.95
CA PRO A 85 -8.33 8.72 -3.06
C PRO A 85 -9.51 7.80 -3.36
N GLY A 86 -10.69 8.18 -2.85
CA GLY A 86 -11.96 7.51 -3.15
C GLY A 86 -12.18 6.16 -2.44
N VAL A 87 -11.25 5.70 -1.61
CA VAL A 87 -11.42 4.47 -0.84
C VAL A 87 -12.45 4.62 0.27
N SER A 88 -13.22 3.57 0.49
CA SER A 88 -14.17 3.45 1.60
C SER A 88 -14.28 2.00 2.06
N GLY A 89 -14.87 1.79 3.23
CA GLY A 89 -14.99 0.45 3.83
C GLY A 89 -13.62 -0.21 4.02
N THR A 90 -13.52 -1.48 3.65
CA THR A 90 -12.29 -2.28 3.83
C THR A 90 -11.05 -1.65 3.17
N TRP A 91 -11.21 -0.93 2.06
CA TRP A 91 -10.07 -0.27 1.42
C TRP A 91 -9.50 0.88 2.24
N ALA A 92 -10.37 1.64 2.92
CA ALA A 92 -9.94 2.69 3.84
C ALA A 92 -9.25 2.07 5.06
N ASP A 93 -9.85 1.03 5.66
CA ASP A 93 -9.28 0.34 6.82
C ASP A 93 -7.89 -0.24 6.53
N LEU A 94 -7.68 -0.79 5.32
CA LEU A 94 -6.38 -1.30 4.89
C LEU A 94 -5.36 -0.18 4.70
N THR A 95 -5.75 0.94 4.09
CA THR A 95 -4.90 2.11 3.91
C THR A 95 -4.46 2.67 5.27
N ASP A 96 -5.41 2.81 6.20
CA ASP A 96 -5.16 3.26 7.58
C ASP A 96 -4.23 2.29 8.33
N SER A 97 -4.39 0.99 8.12
CA SER A 97 -3.53 -0.03 8.74
C SER A 97 -2.08 0.07 8.26
N VAL A 98 -1.87 0.25 6.95
CA VAL A 98 -0.53 0.46 6.36
C VAL A 98 0.09 1.76 6.90
N ASN A 99 -0.69 2.83 6.96
CA ASN A 99 -0.25 4.13 7.47
C ASN A 99 0.07 4.09 8.97
N ALA A 100 -0.71 3.37 9.77
CA ALA A 100 -0.44 3.17 11.18
C ALA A 100 0.87 2.39 11.38
N MET A 101 1.11 1.34 10.60
CA MET A 101 2.37 0.59 10.65
C MET A 101 3.58 1.47 10.29
N ALA A 102 3.51 2.16 9.15
CA ALA A 102 4.58 3.05 8.69
C ALA A 102 4.84 4.22 9.65
N GLY A 103 3.77 4.81 10.20
CA GLY A 103 3.85 5.91 11.17
C GLY A 103 4.44 5.49 12.52
N ASN A 104 4.05 4.32 13.02
CA ASN A 104 4.62 3.75 14.25
C ASN A 104 6.12 3.51 14.10
N LEU A 105 6.54 2.81 13.03
CA LEU A 105 7.96 2.56 12.76
C LEU A 105 8.74 3.86 12.57
N THR A 106 8.19 4.82 11.84
CA THR A 106 8.80 6.14 11.65
C THR A 106 9.08 6.84 12.97
N THR A 107 8.07 6.90 13.84
CA THR A 107 8.18 7.60 15.12
C THR A 107 9.17 6.89 16.03
N GLN A 108 9.08 5.56 16.10
CA GLN A 108 9.95 4.74 16.95
C GLN A 108 11.43 4.83 16.54
N VAL A 109 11.72 4.65 15.25
CA VAL A 109 13.11 4.67 14.75
C VAL A 109 13.72 6.06 14.84
N ARG A 110 12.95 7.13 14.58
CA ARG A 110 13.45 8.51 14.71
C ARG A 110 13.84 8.87 16.14
N ASP A 111 13.05 8.48 17.13
CA ASP A 111 13.35 8.74 18.54
C ASP A 111 14.63 8.02 18.97
N ILE A 112 14.77 6.74 18.58
CA ILE A 112 15.99 5.95 18.80
C ILE A 112 17.21 6.63 18.17
N ALA A 113 17.10 7.06 16.91
CA ALA A 113 18.20 7.73 16.20
C ALA A 113 18.59 9.07 16.85
N GLN A 114 17.62 9.83 17.35
CA GLN A 114 17.86 11.08 18.05
C GLN A 114 18.66 10.85 19.34
N VAL A 115 18.23 9.89 20.17
CA VAL A 115 18.90 9.58 21.44
C VAL A 115 20.30 9.02 21.19
N ALA A 116 20.45 8.11 20.23
CA ALA A 116 21.76 7.59 19.85
C ALA A 116 22.72 8.72 19.38
N THR A 117 22.21 9.71 18.65
CA THR A 117 22.98 10.88 18.22
C THR A 117 23.37 11.79 19.40
N ALA A 118 22.47 12.00 20.37
CA ALA A 118 22.74 12.78 21.57
C ALA A 118 23.86 12.13 22.40
N VAL A 119 23.75 10.82 22.63
CA VAL A 119 24.76 10.02 23.34
C VAL A 119 26.11 10.09 22.65
N ALA A 120 26.16 9.98 21.31
CA ALA A 120 27.39 10.12 20.54
C ALA A 120 28.04 11.52 20.65
N ARG A 121 27.25 12.54 20.99
CA ARG A 121 27.73 13.91 21.26
C ARG A 121 28.04 14.16 22.73
N GLY A 122 27.92 13.15 23.58
CA GLY A 122 28.19 13.22 25.02
C GLY A 122 27.01 13.68 25.88
N ASP A 123 25.83 13.87 25.29
CA ASP A 123 24.61 14.14 26.06
C ASP A 123 23.97 12.82 26.50
N LEU A 124 24.27 12.42 27.73
CA LEU A 124 23.77 11.19 28.36
C LEU A 124 22.49 11.42 29.17
N SER A 125 21.89 12.63 29.10
CA SER A 125 20.62 12.94 29.76
C SER A 125 19.40 12.46 28.97
N GLN A 126 19.57 12.20 27.67
CA GLN A 126 18.48 11.84 26.77
C GLN A 126 18.12 10.36 26.88
N LYS A 127 16.81 10.08 26.80
CA LYS A 127 16.25 8.72 26.81
C LYS A 127 15.20 8.60 25.71
N ILE A 128 15.08 7.39 25.18
CA ILE A 128 14.00 7.05 24.26
C ILE A 128 12.72 6.95 25.08
N ASP A 129 11.69 7.69 24.69
CA ASP A 129 10.42 7.76 25.43
C ASP A 129 9.22 7.30 24.60
N VAL A 130 9.35 7.24 23.27
CA VAL A 130 8.29 6.75 22.38
C VAL A 130 7.73 5.40 22.81
N ALA A 131 6.41 5.23 22.68
CA ALA A 131 5.73 3.98 22.95
C ALA A 131 6.17 2.90 21.95
N ALA A 132 6.60 1.75 22.47
CA ALA A 132 7.07 0.62 21.70
C ALA A 132 6.54 -0.70 22.29
N ARG A 133 6.51 -1.75 21.47
CA ARG A 133 6.14 -3.12 21.85
C ARG A 133 7.02 -4.11 21.09
N GLY A 134 7.11 -5.35 21.59
CA GLY A 134 7.88 -6.42 20.95
C GLY A 134 9.36 -6.06 20.81
N GLU A 135 9.95 -6.42 19.68
CA GLU A 135 11.38 -6.21 19.39
C GLU A 135 11.81 -4.74 19.45
N ILE A 136 10.92 -3.80 19.11
CA ILE A 136 11.22 -2.36 19.21
C ILE A 136 11.30 -1.90 20.67
N LEU A 137 10.51 -2.50 21.58
CA LEU A 137 10.61 -2.20 23.01
C LEU A 137 11.93 -2.74 23.58
N GLU A 138 12.32 -3.96 23.21
CA GLU A 138 13.60 -4.55 23.62
C GLU A 138 14.79 -3.70 23.13
N LEU A 139 14.71 -3.18 21.91
CA LEU A 139 15.70 -2.24 21.37
C LEU A 139 15.74 -0.93 22.17
N LYS A 140 14.56 -0.33 22.44
CA LYS A 140 14.44 0.88 23.28
C LYS A 140 15.09 0.67 24.65
N ASP A 141 14.76 -0.41 25.34
CA ASP A 141 15.26 -0.69 26.69
C ASP A 141 16.77 -0.96 26.68
N THR A 142 17.26 -1.65 25.64
CA THR A 142 18.70 -1.88 25.44
C THR A 142 19.46 -0.58 25.28
N VAL A 143 18.99 0.33 24.41
CA VAL A 143 19.63 1.63 24.19
C VAL A 143 19.56 2.48 25.46
N ASN A 144 18.42 2.54 26.14
CA ASN A 144 18.28 3.28 27.38
C ASN A 144 19.24 2.75 28.47
N THR A 145 19.36 1.44 28.61
CA THR A 145 20.31 0.80 29.55
C THR A 145 21.76 1.17 29.21
N MET A 146 22.11 1.17 27.92
CA MET A 146 23.44 1.63 27.47
C MET A 146 23.69 3.09 27.89
N VAL A 147 22.70 3.98 27.74
CA VAL A 147 22.83 5.37 28.21
C VAL A 147 23.06 5.45 29.72
N ASP A 148 22.32 4.66 30.52
CA ASP A 148 22.51 4.63 31.99
C ASP A 148 23.93 4.21 32.35
N GLN A 149 24.43 3.14 31.74
CA GLN A 149 25.79 2.65 31.98
C GLN A 149 26.83 3.70 31.62
N LEU A 150 26.74 4.31 30.44
CA LEU A 150 27.66 5.38 30.04
C LEU A 150 27.62 6.57 31.00
N SER A 151 26.41 6.97 31.45
CA SER A 151 26.25 8.09 32.38
C SER A 151 26.88 7.84 33.75
N SER A 152 27.02 6.58 34.16
CA SER A 152 27.67 6.21 35.43
C SER A 152 29.20 6.35 35.42
N PHE A 153 29.81 6.47 34.23
CA PHE A 153 31.25 6.66 34.06
C PHE A 153 31.67 8.11 33.80
N ALA A 154 30.70 8.98 33.49
CA ALA A 154 30.91 10.41 33.20
C ALA A 154 30.77 11.26 34.47
#